data_AF-A0A7S0AYD5-F1
#
_entry.id   AF-A0A7S0AYD5-F1
#
_cell.length_a   1.000
_cell.length_b   1.000
_cell.length_c   1.000
_cell.angle_alpha   90.00
_cell.angle_beta   90.00
_cell.angle_gamma   90.00
#
_symmetry.space_group_name_H-M   'P 1'
#
loop_
_entity.id
_entity.type
_entity.pdbx_description
1 polymer ?
#
loop_
_entity_poly.entity_id
_entity_poly.type
_entity_poly.pdbx_seq_one_letter_code
_entity_poly.pdbx_strand_id
1 'polypeptide(L)'
;RIVAGGSATGAKYVVLGCGKTAMDSVVYLLREMKIPSDKISWVIPADVWMLAREGTAGPWTYARALLAADGDRGKACMNLEKGGSFVRLDKDIIPTRFRFPVIGKDELKLMKTIKNVVRKGRVTSIDLEDDTVRLRFDGKGRDGQAPVWFIPPSEDETIFVHCTSPGPFNGKEIEELFISKKEMRLFMLYAPPVSISPSVQARLEAARKKGSLDMEFGAELLRAGSVLVNGDIPSDNDVLLHLIHAFQIDGEVSDLLSSLSTLAIFLAIVDKDPMVGYEWMKSNRLSFFSIPGFKSGIVDDLNKMIVDGGKLGFTDNEIRMFKLLCRKLEVLKDK
;
A
#
# COMPACT_ATOMS: atom_id res chain seq x y z
N ARG A 1 -24.82 -10.77 -15.68
CA ARG A 1 -25.54 -9.95 -16.69
C ARG A 1 -25.32 -8.49 -16.33
N ILE A 2 -24.83 -7.66 -17.26
CA ILE A 2 -24.84 -6.19 -17.06
C ILE A 2 -26.27 -5.76 -17.35
N VAL A 3 -27.02 -5.42 -16.29
CA VAL A 3 -28.41 -4.97 -16.43
C VAL A 3 -28.38 -3.49 -16.79
N ALA A 4 -28.60 -3.19 -18.06
CA ALA A 4 -28.93 -1.86 -18.52
C ALA A 4 -30.45 -1.66 -18.45
N GLY A 5 -30.90 -0.66 -17.70
CA GLY A 5 -32.13 0.09 -18.04
C GLY A 5 -33.50 -0.50 -17.69
N GLY A 6 -33.65 -1.30 -16.62
CA GLY A 6 -34.96 -1.60 -16.03
C GLY A 6 -35.08 -0.98 -14.64
N SER A 7 -36.25 -0.46 -14.25
CA SER A 7 -36.45 0.06 -12.89
C SER A 7 -36.12 -1.04 -11.88
N ALA A 8 -35.04 -0.86 -11.11
CA ALA A 8 -34.51 -1.83 -10.16
C ALA A 8 -35.34 -1.94 -8.88
N THR A 9 -36.67 -1.87 -9.00
CA THR A 9 -37.61 -1.87 -7.87
C THR A 9 -37.81 -3.24 -7.24
N GLY A 10 -37.23 -4.31 -7.82
CA GLY A 10 -37.38 -5.70 -7.37
C GLY A 10 -36.08 -6.45 -7.10
N ALA A 11 -34.96 -5.78 -6.83
CA ALA A 11 -33.68 -6.45 -6.53
C ALA A 11 -33.03 -5.94 -5.23
N LYS A 12 -32.41 -6.86 -4.50
CA LYS A 12 -31.52 -6.60 -3.36
C LYS A 12 -30.10 -6.94 -3.77
N TYR A 13 -29.13 -6.11 -3.38
CA TYR A 13 -27.73 -6.28 -3.74
C TYR A 13 -26.90 -6.69 -2.54
N VAL A 14 -26.03 -7.68 -2.73
CA VAL A 14 -25.03 -8.09 -1.74
C VAL A 14 -23.65 -7.85 -2.32
N VAL A 15 -22.95 -6.81 -1.85
CA VAL A 15 -21.59 -6.49 -2.29
C VAL A 15 -20.59 -7.23 -1.41
N LEU A 16 -19.69 -8.00 -2.03
CA LEU A 16 -18.70 -8.83 -1.33
C LEU A 16 -17.31 -8.21 -1.36
N GLY A 17 -16.78 -7.80 -0.21
CA GLY A 17 -15.42 -7.26 -0.06
C GLY A 17 -15.40 -5.78 0.29
N CYS A 18 -14.23 -5.26 0.69
CA CYS A 18 -14.05 -3.85 1.10
C CYS A 18 -12.79 -3.23 0.47
N GLY A 19 -12.46 -3.65 -0.76
CA GLY A 19 -11.43 -3.00 -1.58
C GLY A 19 -12.02 -1.90 -2.46
N LYS A 20 -11.17 -1.23 -3.27
CA LYS A 20 -11.61 -0.15 -4.18
C LYS A 20 -12.74 -0.58 -5.11
N THR A 21 -12.67 -1.79 -5.68
CA THR A 21 -13.74 -2.32 -6.55
C THR A 21 -15.08 -2.45 -5.83
N ALA A 22 -15.08 -2.87 -4.57
CA ALA A 22 -16.31 -2.96 -3.77
C ALA A 22 -16.86 -1.58 -3.42
N MET A 23 -15.99 -0.65 -3.02
CA MET A 23 -16.34 0.75 -2.74
C MET A 23 -16.97 1.42 -3.97
N ASP A 24 -16.36 1.25 -5.13
CA ASP A 24 -16.88 1.80 -6.40
C ASP A 24 -18.19 1.16 -6.80
N SER A 25 -18.36 -0.14 -6.53
CA SER A 25 -19.61 -0.84 -6.81
C SER A 25 -20.75 -0.30 -5.92
N VAL A 26 -20.48 -0.07 -4.63
CA VAL A 26 -21.45 0.57 -3.71
C VAL A 26 -21.78 1.98 -4.17
N VAL A 27 -20.77 2.80 -4.52
CA VAL A 27 -21.00 4.15 -5.03
C VAL A 27 -21.81 4.13 -6.32
N TYR A 28 -21.51 3.22 -7.25
CA TYR A 28 -22.24 3.06 -8.51
C TYR A 28 -23.69 2.66 -8.28
N LEU A 29 -23.96 1.69 -7.41
CA LEU A 29 -25.33 1.26 -7.07
C LEU A 29 -26.15 2.43 -6.49
N LEU A 30 -25.57 3.20 -5.57
CA LEU A 30 -26.24 4.34 -4.94
C LEU A 30 -26.40 5.54 -5.89
N ARG A 31 -25.35 5.88 -6.65
CA ARG A 31 -25.26 7.13 -7.41
C ARG A 31 -25.83 6.98 -8.81
N GLU A 32 -25.45 5.93 -9.53
CA GLU A 32 -25.81 5.75 -10.94
C GLU A 32 -27.08 4.93 -11.08
N MET A 33 -27.17 3.80 -10.38
CA MET A 33 -28.37 2.94 -10.43
C MET A 33 -29.50 3.41 -9.49
N LYS A 34 -29.23 4.40 -8.63
CA LYS A 34 -30.20 4.97 -7.67
C LYS A 34 -30.86 3.90 -6.78
N ILE A 35 -30.13 2.84 -6.46
CA ILE A 35 -30.63 1.79 -5.56
C ILE A 35 -30.73 2.36 -4.14
N PRO A 36 -31.89 2.23 -3.47
CA PRO A 36 -32.03 2.60 -2.06
C PRO A 36 -31.00 1.90 -1.17
N SER A 37 -30.43 2.61 -0.20
CA SER A 37 -29.34 2.08 0.64
C SER A 37 -29.75 0.88 1.51
N ASP A 38 -31.03 0.76 1.84
CA ASP A 38 -31.64 -0.36 2.57
C ASP A 38 -31.80 -1.63 1.71
N LYS A 39 -31.75 -1.52 0.38
CA LYS A 39 -31.70 -2.65 -0.56
C LYS A 39 -30.28 -3.16 -0.80
N ILE A 40 -29.26 -2.53 -0.23
CA ILE A 40 -27.85 -2.93 -0.39
C ILE A 40 -27.33 -3.46 0.94
N SER A 41 -26.85 -4.70 0.94
CA SER A 41 -26.06 -5.28 2.01
C SER A 41 -24.58 -5.31 1.62
N TRP A 42 -23.70 -4.92 2.53
CA TRP A 42 -22.26 -4.85 2.27
C TRP A 42 -21.48 -5.76 3.22
N VAL A 43 -20.86 -6.80 2.66
CA VAL A 43 -19.96 -7.68 3.39
C VAL A 43 -18.57 -7.05 3.45
N ILE A 44 -18.20 -6.59 4.64
CA ILE A 44 -16.89 -6.01 4.94
C ILE A 44 -16.08 -7.05 5.73
N PRO A 45 -15.19 -7.81 5.08
CA PRO A 45 -14.42 -8.85 5.76
C PRO A 45 -13.46 -8.28 6.80
N ALA A 46 -12.94 -7.07 6.55
CA ALA A 46 -12.17 -6.27 7.48
C ALA A 46 -12.27 -4.80 7.05
N ASP A 47 -12.51 -3.91 8.00
CA ASP A 47 -12.40 -2.47 7.77
C ASP A 47 -10.95 -2.09 7.43
N VAL A 48 -10.78 -1.12 6.54
CA VAL A 48 -9.48 -0.64 6.06
C VAL A 48 -9.34 0.86 6.26
N TRP A 49 -8.10 1.32 6.50
CA TRP A 49 -7.74 2.70 6.26
C TRP A 49 -7.76 2.98 4.74
N MET A 50 -8.14 4.20 4.36
CA MET A 50 -8.24 4.65 2.98
C MET A 50 -7.53 5.98 2.82
N LEU A 51 -7.06 6.30 1.62
CA LEU A 51 -6.50 7.61 1.29
C LEU A 51 -7.63 8.59 0.98
N ALA A 52 -7.57 9.79 1.56
CA ALA A 52 -8.45 10.88 1.17
C ALA A 52 -7.99 11.46 -0.17
N ARG A 53 -8.90 11.55 -1.15
CA ARG A 53 -8.60 12.15 -2.46
C ARG A 53 -8.17 13.61 -2.34
N GLU A 54 -8.78 14.33 -1.40
CA GLU A 54 -8.52 15.74 -1.13
C GLU A 54 -7.36 15.95 -0.14
N GLY A 55 -6.77 14.85 0.38
CA GLY A 55 -5.64 14.90 1.30
C GLY A 55 -4.30 14.99 0.57
N THR A 56 -3.26 15.33 1.32
CA THR A 56 -1.88 15.34 0.83
C THR A 56 -1.18 14.06 1.28
N ALA A 57 -1.40 12.97 0.55
CA ALA A 57 -0.70 11.72 0.75
C ALA A 57 0.20 11.41 -0.45
N GLY A 58 1.48 11.14 -0.17
CA GLY A 58 2.45 10.64 -1.13
C GLY A 58 3.10 9.34 -0.67
N PRO A 59 4.06 8.81 -1.45
CA PRO A 59 4.67 7.49 -1.23
C PRO A 59 5.35 7.32 0.14
N TRP A 60 5.80 8.42 0.76
CA TRP A 60 6.50 8.39 2.04
C TRP A 60 5.65 8.89 3.22
N THR A 61 4.42 9.32 2.98
CA THR A 61 3.56 9.92 4.02
C THR A 61 3.30 8.95 5.17
N TYR A 62 3.02 7.68 4.87
CA TYR A 62 2.75 6.69 5.92
C TYR A 62 4.02 6.32 6.71
N ALA A 63 5.14 6.11 6.02
CA ALA A 63 6.43 5.85 6.64
C ALA A 63 6.85 6.98 7.59
N ARG A 64 6.72 8.24 7.16
CA ARG A 64 7.02 9.42 8.00
C ARG A 64 6.08 9.53 9.20
N ALA A 65 4.80 9.22 9.04
CA ALA A 65 3.86 9.20 10.15
C ALA A 65 4.21 8.11 11.17
N LEU A 66 4.69 6.95 10.71
CA LEU A 66 5.18 5.88 11.58
C LEU A 66 6.42 6.32 12.35
N LEU A 67 7.39 6.97 11.69
CA LEU A 67 8.55 7.55 12.36
C LEU A 67 8.11 8.55 13.44
N ALA A 68 7.23 9.49 13.11
CA ALA A 68 6.71 10.47 14.07
C ALA A 68 5.89 9.84 15.22
N ALA A 69 5.44 8.60 15.04
CA ALA A 69 4.69 7.83 16.04
C ALA A 69 5.54 6.76 16.74
N ASP A 70 6.87 6.77 16.57
CA ASP A 70 7.80 5.79 17.14
C ASP A 70 7.44 4.34 16.78
N GLY A 71 6.92 4.11 15.57
CA GLY A 71 6.51 2.81 15.06
C GLY A 71 5.08 2.39 15.43
N ASP A 72 4.35 3.15 16.26
CA ASP A 72 2.96 2.85 16.57
C ASP A 72 2.05 3.09 15.36
N ARG A 73 1.62 1.99 14.73
CA ARG A 73 0.72 2.00 13.56
C ARG A 73 -0.63 2.65 13.85
N GLY A 74 -1.20 2.41 15.03
CA GLY A 74 -2.49 2.96 15.43
C GLY A 74 -2.41 4.48 15.55
N LYS A 75 -1.42 4.96 16.30
CA LYS A 75 -1.13 6.40 16.48
C LYS A 75 -0.82 7.08 15.14
N ALA A 76 0.00 6.46 14.28
CA ALA A 76 0.33 6.98 12.96
C ALA A 76 -0.92 7.15 12.09
N CYS A 77 -1.77 6.12 11.99
CA CYS A 77 -3.01 6.18 11.21
C CYS A 77 -3.99 7.22 11.75
N MET A 78 -4.14 7.32 13.07
CA MET A 78 -4.99 8.33 13.71
C MET A 78 -4.49 9.77 13.44
N ASN A 79 -3.17 9.98 13.48
CA ASN A 79 -2.57 11.28 13.13
C ASN A 79 -2.79 11.61 11.65
N LEU A 80 -2.68 10.63 10.75
CA LEU A 80 -2.96 10.80 9.33
C LEU A 80 -4.44 11.07 9.06
N GLU A 81 -5.36 10.47 9.82
CA GLU A 81 -6.79 10.78 9.76
C GLU A 81 -7.04 12.22 10.21
N LYS A 82 -6.45 12.64 11.34
CA LYS A 82 -6.56 14.01 11.85
C LYS A 82 -5.99 15.04 10.87
N GLY A 83 -4.91 14.70 10.17
CA GLY A 83 -4.29 15.52 9.12
C GLY A 83 -5.06 15.50 7.80
N GLY A 84 -6.10 14.68 7.66
CA GLY A 84 -6.93 14.59 6.46
C GLY A 84 -6.33 13.76 5.32
N SER A 85 -5.21 13.05 5.54
CA SER A 85 -4.61 12.17 4.54
C SER A 85 -5.27 10.79 4.53
N PHE A 86 -5.68 10.29 5.70
CA PHE A 86 -6.40 9.02 5.83
C PHE A 86 -7.88 9.25 6.17
N VAL A 87 -8.73 8.32 5.78
CA VAL A 87 -10.13 8.24 6.19
C VAL A 87 -10.52 6.79 6.46
N ARG A 88 -11.57 6.60 7.25
CA ARG A 88 -12.22 5.31 7.50
C ARG A 88 -13.73 5.40 7.30
N LEU A 89 -14.31 4.25 6.98
CA LEU A 89 -15.74 4.13 6.72
C LEU A 89 -16.56 4.34 8.00
N ASP A 90 -16.15 3.70 9.08
CA ASP A 90 -16.81 3.73 10.38
C ASP A 90 -15.87 4.35 11.41
N LYS A 91 -16.34 5.38 12.15
CA LYS A 91 -15.51 6.10 13.12
C LYS A 91 -15.36 5.35 14.45
N ASP A 92 -16.24 4.40 14.72
CA ASP A 92 -16.21 3.60 15.95
C ASP A 92 -15.31 2.37 15.79
N ILE A 93 -14.85 2.12 14.56
CA ILE A 93 -13.96 1.01 14.24
C ILE A 93 -12.56 1.56 13.93
N ILE A 94 -11.54 0.97 14.56
CA ILE A 94 -10.14 1.22 14.19
C ILE A 94 -9.72 0.13 13.19
N PRO A 95 -9.46 0.48 11.92
CA PRO A 95 -8.95 -0.48 10.95
C PRO A 95 -7.54 -0.96 11.32
N THR A 96 -7.27 -2.23 11.05
CA THR A 96 -5.93 -2.82 11.24
C THR A 96 -5.19 -3.00 9.91
N ARG A 97 -5.89 -2.84 8.79
CA ARG A 97 -5.35 -3.03 7.44
C ARG A 97 -5.34 -1.72 6.69
N PHE A 98 -4.37 -1.60 5.80
CA PHE A 98 -4.33 -0.55 4.81
C PHE A 98 -4.34 -1.18 3.43
N ARG A 99 -5.09 -0.61 2.48
CA ARG A 99 -5.16 -1.15 1.10
C ARG A 99 -5.10 -0.06 0.03
N PHE A 100 -4.72 1.16 0.45
CA PHE A 100 -4.58 2.36 -0.39
C PHE A 100 -5.73 2.70 -1.36
N PRO A 101 -7.03 2.37 -1.10
CA PRO A 101 -8.07 2.92 -1.96
C PRO A 101 -8.11 4.45 -1.75
N VAL A 102 -8.18 5.19 -2.86
CA VAL A 102 -8.37 6.65 -2.83
C VAL A 102 -9.86 6.94 -2.89
N ILE A 103 -10.38 7.64 -1.89
CA ILE A 103 -11.82 7.91 -1.73
C ILE A 103 -12.04 9.41 -1.52
N GLY A 104 -12.99 9.98 -2.27
CA GLY A 104 -13.45 11.35 -2.09
C GLY A 104 -14.44 11.51 -0.93
N LYS A 105 -14.60 12.74 -0.42
CA LYS A 105 -15.52 13.02 0.70
C LYS A 105 -16.98 12.69 0.36
N ASP A 106 -17.38 12.92 -0.87
CA ASP A 106 -18.72 12.63 -1.39
C ASP A 106 -18.99 11.12 -1.51
N GLU A 107 -18.02 10.36 -2.02
CA GLU A 107 -18.04 8.90 -2.06
C GLU A 107 -18.13 8.31 -0.65
N LEU A 108 -17.31 8.80 0.29
CA LEU A 108 -17.34 8.37 1.69
C LEU A 108 -18.69 8.65 2.34
N LYS A 109 -19.29 9.82 2.07
CA LYS A 109 -20.61 10.19 2.58
C LYS A 109 -21.70 9.24 2.05
N LEU A 110 -21.65 8.89 0.77
CA LEU A 110 -22.56 7.92 0.17
C LEU A 110 -22.39 6.53 0.78
N MET A 111 -21.16 6.02 0.86
CA MET A 111 -20.91 4.68 1.43
C MET A 111 -21.42 4.56 2.88
N LYS A 112 -21.37 5.64 3.67
CA LYS A 112 -21.88 5.70 5.05
C LYS A 112 -23.41 5.61 5.17
N THR A 113 -24.16 5.74 4.08
CA THR A 113 -25.63 5.56 4.11
C THR A 113 -26.02 4.09 4.22
N ILE A 114 -25.16 3.16 3.76
CA ILE A 114 -25.39 1.72 3.90
C ILE A 114 -25.37 1.34 5.38
N LYS A 115 -26.48 0.78 5.88
CA LYS A 115 -26.62 0.31 7.26
C LYS A 115 -26.56 -1.20 7.39
N ASN A 116 -26.90 -1.93 6.34
CA ASN A 116 -26.86 -3.39 6.30
C ASN A 116 -25.42 -3.87 6.05
N VAL A 117 -24.56 -3.77 7.06
CA VAL A 117 -23.13 -4.14 6.97
C VAL A 117 -22.89 -5.46 7.71
N VAL A 118 -22.27 -6.43 7.04
CA VAL A 118 -21.95 -7.75 7.60
C VAL A 118 -20.43 -7.86 7.79
N ARG A 119 -19.97 -8.07 9.03
CA ARG A 119 -18.55 -8.13 9.40
C ARG A 119 -18.15 -9.48 9.99
N LYS A 120 -18.48 -10.57 9.28
CA LYS A 120 -18.21 -11.97 9.68
C LYS A 120 -16.87 -12.54 9.19
N GLY A 121 -16.06 -11.74 8.51
CA GLY A 121 -14.81 -12.17 7.88
C GLY A 121 -14.97 -12.41 6.38
N ARG A 122 -14.09 -13.23 5.79
CA ARG A 122 -14.16 -13.52 4.35
C ARG A 122 -15.23 -14.56 4.05
N VAL A 123 -16.01 -14.34 3.00
CA VAL A 123 -16.95 -15.35 2.48
C VAL A 123 -16.17 -16.55 1.94
N THR A 124 -16.56 -17.75 2.34
CA THR A 124 -15.94 -19.02 1.94
C THR A 124 -16.85 -19.85 1.04
N SER A 125 -18.17 -19.76 1.18
CA SER A 125 -19.15 -20.34 0.27
C SER A 125 -20.45 -19.53 0.23
N ILE A 126 -21.21 -19.71 -0.85
CA ILE A 126 -22.57 -19.23 -1.01
C ILE A 126 -23.38 -20.44 -1.48
N ASP A 127 -24.32 -20.87 -0.66
CA ASP A 127 -25.15 -22.04 -0.89
C ASP A 127 -26.63 -21.60 -0.98
N LEU A 128 -27.45 -22.30 -1.76
CA LEU A 128 -28.89 -22.11 -1.83
C LEU A 128 -29.58 -23.39 -1.34
N GLU A 129 -30.41 -23.28 -0.31
CA GLU A 129 -31.15 -24.40 0.28
C GLU A 129 -32.56 -23.92 0.63
N ASP A 130 -33.60 -24.58 0.10
CA ASP A 130 -35.01 -24.19 0.27
C ASP A 130 -35.26 -22.68 0.02
N ASP A 131 -34.78 -22.18 -1.12
CA ASP A 131 -34.80 -20.77 -1.54
C ASP A 131 -34.14 -19.77 -0.57
N THR A 132 -33.46 -20.27 0.47
CA THR A 132 -32.70 -19.48 1.43
C THR A 132 -31.23 -19.46 1.02
N VAL A 133 -30.66 -18.27 0.86
CA VAL A 133 -29.22 -18.15 0.60
C VAL A 133 -28.44 -18.21 1.91
N ARG A 134 -27.45 -19.09 1.96
CA ARG A 134 -26.52 -19.26 3.09
C ARG A 134 -25.13 -18.81 2.67
N LEU A 135 -24.62 -17.75 3.29
CA LEU A 135 -23.22 -17.34 3.16
C LEU A 135 -22.44 -17.90 4.35
N ARG A 136 -21.36 -18.64 4.07
CA ARG A 136 -20.40 -19.09 5.09
C ARG A 136 -19.19 -18.17 5.11
N PHE A 137 -18.59 -18.01 6.28
CA PHE A 137 -17.44 -17.13 6.50
C PHE A 137 -16.28 -17.87 7.16
N ASP A 138 -15.07 -17.30 7.06
CA ASP A 138 -13.86 -17.82 7.71
C ASP A 138 -13.85 -17.61 9.24
N GLY A 139 -14.85 -16.94 9.80
CA GLY A 139 -14.99 -16.68 11.23
C GLY A 139 -13.98 -15.69 11.80
N LYS A 140 -13.19 -15.00 10.95
CA LYS A 140 -12.20 -13.99 11.38
C LYS A 140 -12.79 -12.58 11.42
N GLY A 141 -14.12 -12.48 11.54
CA GLY A 141 -14.88 -11.24 11.58
C GLY A 141 -14.79 -10.48 12.90
N ARG A 142 -15.50 -9.34 12.96
CA ARG A 142 -15.55 -8.45 14.13
C ARG A 142 -16.90 -8.45 14.83
N ASP A 143 -17.94 -9.04 14.25
CA ASP A 143 -19.30 -8.98 14.79
C ASP A 143 -19.58 -9.99 15.92
N GLY A 144 -18.65 -10.92 16.21
CA GLY A 144 -18.76 -11.90 17.30
C GLY A 144 -19.89 -12.92 17.11
N GLN A 145 -20.54 -12.91 15.95
CA GLN A 145 -21.68 -13.76 15.64
C GLN A 145 -21.21 -15.05 14.92
N ALA A 146 -22.13 -16.01 14.77
CA ALA A 146 -21.86 -17.22 13.99
C ALA A 146 -21.30 -16.87 12.60
N PRO A 147 -20.35 -17.66 12.06
CA PRO A 147 -19.70 -17.42 10.77
C PRO A 147 -20.60 -17.85 9.60
N VAL A 148 -21.89 -17.54 9.71
CA VAL A 148 -22.92 -17.83 8.73
C VAL A 148 -23.91 -16.66 8.70
N TRP A 149 -24.40 -16.35 7.51
CA TRP A 149 -25.47 -15.37 7.32
C TRP A 149 -26.51 -15.97 6.38
N PHE A 150 -27.76 -15.89 6.82
CA PHE A 150 -28.91 -16.36 6.05
C PHE A 150 -29.62 -15.17 5.44
N ILE A 151 -29.89 -15.23 4.14
CA ILE A 151 -30.78 -14.33 3.44
C ILE A 151 -32.04 -15.13 3.15
N PRO A 152 -33.17 -14.84 3.83
CA PRO A 152 -34.40 -15.59 3.62
C PRO A 152 -34.94 -15.34 2.21
N PRO A 153 -35.85 -16.22 1.73
CA PRO A 153 -36.58 -16.00 0.49
C PRO A 153 -37.25 -14.62 0.51
N SER A 154 -37.26 -13.97 -0.64
CA SER A 154 -37.73 -12.60 -0.81
C SER A 154 -38.37 -12.49 -2.20
N GLU A 155 -39.41 -11.66 -2.32
CA GLU A 155 -39.97 -11.32 -3.64
C GLU A 155 -38.95 -10.58 -4.50
N ASP A 156 -38.05 -9.80 -3.87
CA ASP A 156 -36.90 -9.22 -4.55
C ASP A 156 -35.84 -10.27 -4.92
N GLU A 157 -35.34 -10.23 -6.15
CA GLU A 157 -34.18 -11.02 -6.59
C GLU A 157 -32.92 -10.59 -5.82
N THR A 158 -32.13 -11.56 -5.34
CA THR A 158 -30.84 -11.26 -4.66
C THR A 158 -29.68 -11.33 -5.66
N ILE A 159 -29.02 -10.19 -5.87
CA ILE A 159 -27.88 -10.03 -6.80
C ILE A 159 -26.58 -9.92 -6.00
N PHE A 160 -25.65 -10.85 -6.23
CA PHE A 160 -24.31 -10.80 -5.65
C PHE A 160 -23.35 -10.01 -6.54
N VAL A 161 -22.72 -8.99 -5.97
CA VAL A 161 -21.64 -8.23 -6.61
C VAL A 161 -20.32 -8.68 -6.00
N HIS A 162 -19.65 -9.60 -6.69
CA HIS A 162 -18.44 -10.23 -6.20
C HIS A 162 -17.21 -9.33 -6.42
N CYS A 163 -16.72 -8.70 -5.35
CA CYS A 163 -15.55 -7.81 -5.38
C CYS A 163 -14.38 -8.33 -4.51
N THR A 164 -14.32 -9.64 -4.22
CA THR A 164 -13.32 -10.24 -3.31
C THR A 164 -11.94 -10.46 -3.95
N SER A 165 -11.45 -9.47 -4.70
CA SER A 165 -10.11 -9.52 -5.28
C SER A 165 -9.05 -9.65 -4.17
N PRO A 166 -8.04 -10.52 -4.34
CA PRO A 166 -6.92 -10.62 -3.40
C PRO A 166 -6.09 -9.32 -3.33
N GLY A 167 -6.18 -8.47 -4.36
CA GLY A 167 -5.40 -7.24 -4.49
C GLY A 167 -3.90 -7.49 -4.66
N PRO A 168 -3.09 -6.41 -4.76
CA PRO A 168 -1.63 -6.52 -4.94
C PRO A 168 -0.90 -7.03 -3.69
N PHE A 169 -1.51 -6.95 -2.51
CA PHE A 169 -0.91 -7.34 -1.22
C PHE A 169 -1.60 -8.60 -0.68
N ASN A 170 -1.49 -9.71 -1.40
CA ASN A 170 -2.29 -10.91 -1.14
C ASN A 170 -1.56 -12.01 -0.35
N GLY A 171 -0.39 -11.69 0.20
CA GLY A 171 0.43 -12.64 0.96
C GLY A 171 1.19 -13.64 0.10
N LYS A 172 1.22 -13.47 -1.24
CA LYS A 172 2.20 -14.15 -2.08
C LYS A 172 3.53 -13.41 -1.95
N GLU A 173 4.57 -14.13 -1.55
CA GLU A 173 5.94 -13.62 -1.53
C GLU A 173 6.35 -13.21 -2.94
N ILE A 174 6.77 -11.96 -3.06
CA ILE A 174 7.33 -11.37 -4.27
C ILE A 174 8.70 -10.88 -3.83
N GLU A 175 9.70 -11.71 -4.07
CA GLU A 175 11.01 -11.46 -3.47
C GLU A 175 11.92 -10.70 -4.44
N GLU A 176 11.91 -11.09 -5.72
CA GLU A 176 12.98 -10.66 -6.63
C GLU A 176 12.48 -9.77 -7.76
N LEU A 177 13.00 -8.53 -7.78
CA LEU A 177 12.77 -7.58 -8.87
C LEU A 177 13.79 -7.79 -10.00
N PHE A 178 15.08 -7.92 -9.67
CA PHE A 178 16.18 -8.03 -10.63
C PHE A 178 16.67 -9.49 -10.74
N ILE A 179 15.93 -10.32 -11.47
CA ILE A 179 16.13 -11.78 -11.51
C ILE A 179 17.36 -12.16 -12.32
N SER A 180 17.59 -11.46 -13.44
CA SER A 180 18.77 -11.71 -14.26
C SER A 180 19.13 -10.49 -15.10
N LYS A 181 20.23 -10.60 -15.84
CA LYS A 181 20.62 -9.58 -16.84
C LYS A 181 19.51 -9.30 -17.87
N LYS A 182 18.58 -10.23 -18.11
CA LYS A 182 17.54 -10.12 -19.14
C LYS A 182 16.12 -10.10 -18.61
N GLU A 183 15.92 -10.29 -17.30
CA GLU A 183 14.60 -10.39 -16.68
C GLU A 183 14.51 -9.49 -15.45
N MET A 184 13.49 -8.63 -15.45
CA MET A 184 13.13 -7.80 -14.31
C MET A 184 11.61 -7.86 -14.14
N ARG A 185 11.13 -7.97 -12.90
CA ARG A 185 9.70 -7.91 -12.57
C ARG A 185 9.32 -6.52 -12.07
N LEU A 186 8.21 -6.00 -12.59
CA LEU A 186 7.69 -4.70 -12.19
C LEU A 186 6.81 -4.84 -10.95
N PHE A 187 7.30 -4.35 -9.82
CA PHE A 187 6.56 -4.28 -8.55
C PHE A 187 6.54 -2.90 -7.94
N MET A 188 5.79 -2.72 -6.85
CA MET A 188 5.84 -1.49 -6.07
C MET A 188 7.12 -1.46 -5.26
N LEU A 189 7.87 -0.36 -5.37
CA LEU A 189 9.01 -0.02 -4.50
C LEU A 189 8.59 0.85 -3.33
N TYR A 190 7.49 1.57 -3.51
CA TYR A 190 6.96 2.53 -2.55
C TYR A 190 5.47 2.31 -2.36
N ALA A 191 4.94 2.82 -1.26
CA ALA A 191 3.51 3.03 -1.17
C ALA A 191 2.98 3.88 -2.35
N PRO A 192 1.71 3.72 -2.75
CA PRO A 192 1.09 4.49 -3.83
C PRO A 192 1.34 6.01 -3.80
N PRO A 193 1.33 6.67 -4.97
CA PRO A 193 0.86 6.16 -6.26
C PRO A 193 1.79 5.14 -6.93
N VAL A 194 1.16 4.23 -7.68
CA VAL A 194 1.83 3.06 -8.28
C VAL A 194 2.89 3.46 -9.32
N SER A 195 2.76 4.62 -9.97
CA SER A 195 3.54 5.02 -11.14
C SER A 195 5.01 5.37 -10.87
N ILE A 196 5.37 5.83 -9.67
CA ILE A 196 6.76 6.19 -9.35
C ILE A 196 7.67 4.94 -9.28
N SER A 197 7.14 3.81 -8.81
CA SER A 197 7.88 2.56 -8.65
C SER A 197 8.45 2.02 -9.98
N PRO A 198 7.66 1.78 -11.04
CA PRO A 198 8.19 1.33 -12.32
C PRO A 198 9.09 2.38 -12.99
N SER A 199 8.86 3.68 -12.73
CA SER A 199 9.74 4.74 -13.24
C SER A 199 11.14 4.65 -12.63
N VAL A 200 11.24 4.42 -11.32
CA VAL A 200 12.51 4.22 -10.61
C VAL A 200 13.19 2.93 -11.08
N GLN A 201 12.46 1.83 -11.26
CA GLN A 201 13.02 0.58 -11.80
C GLN A 201 13.56 0.77 -13.22
N ALA A 202 12.84 1.47 -14.09
CA ALA A 202 13.31 1.80 -15.42
C ALA A 202 14.58 2.67 -15.39
N ARG A 203 14.67 3.61 -14.44
CA ARG A 203 15.86 4.46 -14.26
C ARG A 203 17.07 3.66 -13.78
N LEU A 204 16.88 2.73 -12.83
CA LEU A 204 17.92 1.81 -12.37
C LEU A 204 18.41 0.92 -13.52
N GLU A 205 17.50 0.36 -14.32
CA GLU A 205 17.87 -0.45 -15.48
C GLU A 205 18.63 0.35 -16.55
N ALA A 206 18.20 1.59 -16.82
CA ALA A 206 18.91 2.48 -17.74
C ALA A 206 20.30 2.86 -17.22
N ALA A 207 20.43 3.13 -15.92
CA ALA A 207 21.71 3.42 -15.27
C ALA A 207 22.66 2.22 -15.33
N ARG A 208 22.13 1.01 -15.11
CA ARG A 208 22.87 -0.26 -15.24
C ARG A 208 23.45 -0.41 -16.64
N LYS A 209 22.62 -0.26 -17.68
CA LYS A 209 23.08 -0.35 -19.08
C LYS A 209 24.12 0.71 -19.46
N LYS A 210 24.04 1.89 -18.85
CA LYS A 210 25.00 2.98 -19.07
C LYS A 210 26.29 2.81 -18.26
N GLY A 211 26.31 1.94 -17.25
CA GLY A 211 27.42 1.83 -16.30
C GLY A 211 27.54 3.04 -15.37
N SER A 212 26.44 3.77 -15.11
CA SER A 212 26.46 4.95 -14.23
C SER A 212 26.24 4.60 -12.75
N LEU A 213 25.77 3.39 -12.45
CA LEU A 213 25.47 2.98 -11.07
C LEU A 213 26.72 3.01 -10.19
N ASP A 214 26.59 3.49 -8.95
CA ASP A 214 27.65 3.45 -7.95
C ASP A 214 27.69 2.07 -7.27
N MET A 215 28.20 1.09 -8.00
CA MET A 215 28.29 -0.30 -7.54
C MET A 215 29.35 -0.52 -6.47
N GLU A 216 30.34 0.36 -6.37
CA GLU A 216 31.30 0.34 -5.27
C GLU A 216 30.60 0.66 -3.95
N PHE A 217 29.80 1.73 -3.93
CA PHE A 217 28.98 2.06 -2.76
C PHE A 217 27.88 1.01 -2.51
N GLY A 218 27.25 0.47 -3.57
CA GLY A 218 26.30 -0.63 -3.44
C GLY A 218 26.89 -1.88 -2.78
N ALA A 219 28.12 -2.26 -3.14
CA ALA A 219 28.84 -3.36 -2.51
C ALA A 219 29.19 -3.05 -1.04
N GLU A 220 29.54 -1.80 -0.72
CA GLU A 220 29.77 -1.36 0.66
C GLU A 220 28.50 -1.53 1.52
N LEU A 221 27.33 -1.13 1.00
CA LEU A 221 26.05 -1.32 1.68
C LEU A 221 25.75 -2.80 1.96
N LEU A 222 25.99 -3.68 0.99
CA LEU A 222 25.77 -5.12 1.17
C LEU A 222 26.68 -5.74 2.24
N ARG A 223 27.95 -5.30 2.33
CA ARG A 223 28.85 -5.73 3.41
C ARG A 223 28.37 -5.25 4.77
N ALA A 224 27.90 -4.00 4.85
CA ALA A 224 27.36 -3.45 6.09
C ALA A 224 26.11 -4.19 6.57
N GLY A 225 25.25 -4.58 5.63
CA GLY A 225 24.06 -5.43 5.82
C GLY A 225 24.35 -6.91 6.11
N SER A 226 25.63 -7.33 6.04
CA SER A 226 26.08 -8.73 6.19
C SER A 226 25.51 -9.69 5.14
N VAL A 227 25.19 -9.19 3.94
CA VAL A 227 24.73 -10.01 2.81
C VAL A 227 25.91 -10.64 2.06
N LEU A 228 27.05 -9.94 2.00
CA LEU A 228 28.28 -10.45 1.38
C LEU A 228 29.18 -11.08 2.44
N VAL A 229 29.35 -12.40 2.37
CA VAL A 229 30.17 -13.17 3.33
C VAL A 229 31.51 -13.62 2.71
N ASN A 230 31.60 -13.73 1.38
CA ASN A 230 32.79 -14.20 0.66
C ASN A 230 33.29 -13.14 -0.34
N GLY A 231 34.61 -12.99 -0.47
CA GLY A 231 35.32 -11.88 -1.13
C GLY A 231 35.15 -11.71 -2.64
N ASP A 232 34.07 -12.22 -3.24
CA ASP A 232 33.73 -11.97 -4.63
C ASP A 232 33.17 -10.56 -4.81
N ILE A 233 33.53 -9.90 -5.91
CA ILE A 233 32.98 -8.60 -6.29
C ILE A 233 31.56 -8.84 -6.83
N PRO A 234 30.50 -8.32 -6.19
CA PRO A 234 29.14 -8.54 -6.65
C PRO A 234 28.92 -7.91 -8.04
N SER A 235 28.17 -8.58 -8.90
CA SER A 235 27.73 -7.96 -10.15
C SER A 235 26.68 -6.89 -9.89
N ASP A 236 26.43 -6.01 -10.86
CA ASP A 236 25.34 -5.03 -10.79
C ASP A 236 23.99 -5.68 -10.45
N ASN A 237 23.76 -6.90 -10.96
CA ASN A 237 22.53 -7.63 -10.69
C ASN A 237 22.46 -8.10 -9.24
N ASP A 238 23.58 -8.57 -8.68
CA ASP A 238 23.63 -9.03 -7.29
C ASP A 238 23.40 -7.85 -6.34
N VAL A 239 23.99 -6.68 -6.63
CA VAL A 239 23.75 -5.46 -5.85
C VAL A 239 22.27 -5.05 -5.88
N LEU A 240 21.69 -4.96 -7.08
CA LEU A 240 20.29 -4.54 -7.21
C LEU A 240 19.30 -5.55 -6.62
N LEU A 241 19.55 -6.86 -6.81
CA LEU A 241 18.74 -7.94 -6.25
C LEU A 241 18.67 -7.86 -4.72
N HIS A 242 19.81 -7.60 -4.07
CA HIS A 242 19.87 -7.61 -2.61
C HIS A 242 19.55 -6.27 -1.94
N LEU A 243 19.59 -5.14 -2.68
CA LEU A 243 19.29 -3.81 -2.13
C LEU A 243 17.90 -3.28 -2.47
N ILE A 244 17.27 -3.73 -3.56
CA ILE A 244 16.01 -3.17 -4.06
C ILE A 244 14.90 -4.22 -3.99
N HIS A 245 14.07 -4.11 -2.95
CA HIS A 245 13.00 -5.06 -2.65
C HIS A 245 11.61 -4.51 -2.95
N ALA A 246 10.64 -5.41 -3.14
CA ALA A 246 9.23 -5.02 -3.27
C ALA A 246 8.69 -4.48 -1.94
N PHE A 247 7.94 -3.40 -2.01
CA PHE A 247 7.24 -2.81 -0.87
C PHE A 247 6.19 -3.77 -0.30
N GLN A 248 6.26 -4.00 1.02
CA GLN A 248 5.33 -4.85 1.76
C GLN A 248 4.49 -4.00 2.72
N ILE A 249 3.17 -4.20 2.70
CA ILE A 249 2.23 -3.37 3.49
C ILE A 249 1.67 -4.06 4.75
N ASP A 250 1.68 -5.39 4.75
CA ASP A 250 1.07 -6.20 5.81
C ASP A 250 2.12 -6.76 6.80
N GLY A 251 3.37 -6.29 6.71
CA GLY A 251 4.49 -6.73 7.53
C GLY A 251 4.73 -5.89 8.80
N GLU A 252 5.95 -5.99 9.31
CA GLU A 252 6.44 -5.28 10.49
C GLU A 252 6.59 -3.77 10.21
N VAL A 253 6.89 -2.98 11.24
CA VAL A 253 7.12 -1.54 11.08
C VAL A 253 8.26 -1.26 10.09
N SER A 254 9.32 -2.07 10.12
CA SER A 254 10.45 -2.00 9.20
C SER A 254 10.02 -2.12 7.72
N ASP A 255 9.08 -3.01 7.42
CA ASP A 255 8.55 -3.21 6.06
C ASP A 255 7.84 -1.95 5.54
N LEU A 256 7.09 -1.27 6.42
CA LEU A 256 6.42 -0.03 6.07
C LEU A 256 7.40 1.15 5.90
N LEU A 257 8.52 1.11 6.62
CA LEU A 257 9.61 2.09 6.50
C LEU A 257 10.50 1.83 5.28
N SER A 258 10.43 0.65 4.65
CA SER A 258 11.23 0.30 3.47
C SER A 258 11.12 1.33 2.33
N SER A 259 9.98 2.00 2.17
CA SER A 259 9.82 3.07 1.17
C SER A 259 10.87 4.20 1.32
N LEU A 260 11.31 4.49 2.55
CA LEU A 260 12.36 5.47 2.83
C LEU A 260 13.75 4.89 2.53
N SER A 261 14.04 3.67 2.99
CA SER A 261 15.29 2.97 2.70
C SER A 261 15.51 2.81 1.20
N THR A 262 14.50 2.36 0.45
CA THR A 262 14.54 2.18 -1.00
C THR A 262 14.74 3.50 -1.73
N LEU A 263 14.17 4.62 -1.23
CA LEU A 263 14.44 5.94 -1.79
C LEU A 263 15.89 6.35 -1.55
N ALA A 264 16.40 6.18 -0.33
CA ALA A 264 17.78 6.49 0.02
C ALA A 264 18.78 5.69 -0.83
N ILE A 265 18.57 4.37 -0.92
CA ILE A 265 19.39 3.47 -1.74
C ILE A 265 19.35 3.92 -3.19
N PHE A 266 18.17 4.16 -3.76
CA PHE A 266 18.04 4.65 -5.13
C PHE A 266 18.85 5.93 -5.37
N LEU A 267 18.67 6.95 -4.52
CA LEU A 267 19.39 8.23 -4.64
C LEU A 267 20.90 8.06 -4.50
N ALA A 268 21.35 7.08 -3.70
CA ALA A 268 22.76 6.85 -3.42
C ALA A 268 23.49 6.02 -4.50
N ILE A 269 22.78 5.14 -5.22
CA ILE A 269 23.40 4.20 -6.17
C ILE A 269 23.10 4.49 -7.63
N VAL A 270 22.08 5.29 -7.96
CA VAL A 270 21.69 5.52 -9.37
C VAL A 270 22.79 6.21 -10.20
N ASP A 271 23.63 6.99 -9.52
CA ASP A 271 24.83 7.65 -10.02
C ASP A 271 25.84 7.82 -8.86
N LYS A 272 27.12 8.04 -9.18
CA LYS A 272 28.16 8.34 -8.18
C LYS A 272 27.89 9.67 -7.45
N ASP A 273 27.27 10.62 -8.14
CA ASP A 273 26.80 11.87 -7.55
C ASP A 273 25.28 11.77 -7.21
N PRO A 274 24.90 11.75 -5.91
CA PRO A 274 23.49 11.69 -5.50
C PRO A 274 22.61 12.81 -6.04
N MET A 275 23.19 13.96 -6.40
CA MET A 275 22.44 15.06 -7.01
C MET A 275 21.84 14.67 -8.37
N VAL A 276 22.48 13.77 -9.12
CA VAL A 276 21.95 13.28 -10.40
C VAL A 276 20.63 12.52 -10.19
N GLY A 277 20.56 11.67 -9.16
CA GLY A 277 19.34 10.96 -8.78
C GLY A 277 18.25 11.90 -8.29
N TYR A 278 18.62 12.87 -7.46
CA TYR A 278 17.71 13.87 -6.92
C TYR A 278 17.11 14.78 -8.01
N GLU A 279 17.92 15.34 -8.91
CA GLU A 279 17.42 16.18 -10.00
C GLU A 279 16.62 15.36 -11.02
N TRP A 280 16.97 14.09 -11.23
CA TRP A 280 16.12 13.19 -12.00
C TRP A 280 14.75 13.04 -11.35
N MET A 281 14.67 12.81 -10.02
CA MET A 281 13.41 12.74 -9.29
C MET A 281 12.59 14.03 -9.44
N LYS A 282 13.21 15.21 -9.44
CA LYS A 282 12.51 16.48 -9.66
C LYS A 282 12.00 16.65 -11.08
N SER A 283 12.76 16.21 -12.08
CA SER A 283 12.35 16.26 -13.48
C SER A 283 11.30 15.19 -13.85
N ASN A 284 11.20 14.14 -13.04
CA ASN A 284 10.29 13.04 -13.25
C ASN A 284 8.85 13.43 -12.86
N ARG A 285 7.99 13.61 -13.87
CA ARG A 285 6.57 13.93 -13.70
C ARG A 285 5.76 12.90 -12.90
N LEU A 286 6.28 11.69 -12.71
CA LEU A 286 5.65 10.63 -11.91
C LEU A 286 6.09 10.68 -10.43
N SER A 287 7.06 11.54 -10.10
CA SER A 287 7.60 11.72 -8.76
C SER A 287 6.96 12.90 -8.04
N PHE A 288 6.77 12.77 -6.73
CA PHE A 288 6.35 13.88 -5.88
C PHE A 288 7.40 14.98 -5.77
N PHE A 289 8.67 14.68 -6.04
CA PHE A 289 9.74 15.67 -6.08
C PHE A 289 9.53 16.71 -7.19
N SER A 290 8.71 16.39 -8.21
CA SER A 290 8.34 17.35 -9.26
C SER A 290 7.34 18.42 -8.79
N ILE A 291 6.73 18.25 -7.62
CA ILE A 291 5.83 19.24 -7.04
C ILE A 291 6.66 20.40 -6.50
N PRO A 292 6.38 21.66 -6.91
CA PRO A 292 7.13 22.83 -6.42
C PRO A 292 7.17 22.91 -4.89
N GLY A 293 8.37 23.07 -4.34
CA GLY A 293 8.59 23.16 -2.89
C GLY A 293 8.58 21.81 -2.15
N PHE A 294 8.39 20.69 -2.84
CA PHE A 294 8.55 19.38 -2.21
C PHE A 294 10.01 19.16 -1.81
N LYS A 295 10.23 18.94 -0.51
CA LYS A 295 11.54 18.60 0.03
C LYS A 295 11.71 17.10 0.11
N SER A 296 12.91 16.62 -0.24
CA SER A 296 13.29 15.23 -0.04
C SER A 296 13.16 14.83 1.41
N GLY A 297 13.80 15.56 2.34
CA GLY A 297 13.82 15.22 3.77
C GLY A 297 14.49 13.87 4.10
N ILE A 298 15.10 13.20 3.11
CA ILE A 298 15.59 11.82 3.26
C ILE A 298 16.72 11.69 4.30
N VAL A 299 17.57 12.71 4.43
CA VAL A 299 18.66 12.72 5.42
C VAL A 299 18.09 12.78 6.85
N ASP A 300 17.05 13.59 7.07
CA ASP A 300 16.37 13.68 8.36
C ASP A 300 15.62 12.39 8.69
N ASP A 301 14.94 11.81 7.69
CA ASP A 301 14.26 10.52 7.80
C ASP A 301 15.25 9.41 8.22
N LEU A 302 16.41 9.32 7.54
CA LEU A 302 17.46 8.35 7.88
C LEU A 302 18.04 8.58 9.28
N ASN A 303 18.33 9.83 9.65
CA ASN A 303 18.81 10.15 11.00
C ASN A 303 17.82 9.70 12.07
N LYS A 304 16.52 9.92 11.84
CA LYS A 304 15.49 9.44 12.77
C LYS A 304 15.42 7.92 12.83
N MET A 305 15.53 7.22 11.69
CA MET A 305 15.61 5.76 11.66
C MET A 305 16.83 5.22 12.41
N ILE A 306 17.97 5.91 12.36
CA ILE A 306 19.18 5.55 13.11
C ILE A 306 18.97 5.75 14.62
N VAL A 307 18.43 6.90 15.03
CA VAL A 307 18.24 7.27 16.44
C VAL A 307 17.19 6.38 17.11
N ASP A 308 16.06 6.15 16.45
CA ASP A 308 14.96 5.34 16.99
C ASP A 308 15.08 3.85 16.62
N GLY A 309 16.22 3.43 16.07
CA GLY A 309 16.39 2.12 15.45
C GLY A 309 15.92 0.92 16.27
N GLY A 310 16.34 0.85 17.53
CA GLY A 310 15.94 -0.23 18.43
C GLY A 310 14.45 -0.26 18.75
N LYS A 311 13.75 0.88 18.73
CA LYS A 311 12.29 0.94 18.91
C LYS A 311 11.53 0.52 17.65
N LEU A 312 12.13 0.77 16.48
CA LEU A 312 11.56 0.47 15.17
C LEU A 312 11.85 -0.96 14.70
N GLY A 313 12.59 -1.74 15.49
CA GLY A 313 12.92 -3.14 15.20
C GLY A 313 14.07 -3.32 14.20
N PHE A 314 14.87 -2.28 13.94
CA PHE A 314 16.03 -2.39 13.06
C PHE A 314 17.21 -3.09 13.74
N THR A 315 17.89 -3.93 12.98
CA THR A 315 19.12 -4.62 13.37
C THR A 315 20.32 -3.66 13.35
N ASP A 316 21.39 -4.01 14.07
CA ASP A 316 22.65 -3.25 14.03
C ASP A 316 23.23 -3.14 12.61
N ASN A 317 23.00 -4.14 11.76
CA ASN A 317 23.45 -4.17 10.37
C ASN A 317 22.70 -3.11 9.54
N GLU A 318 21.38 -3.05 9.67
CA GLU A 318 20.55 -2.03 9.02
C GLU A 318 20.94 -0.62 9.50
N ILE A 319 21.18 -0.45 10.80
CA ILE A 319 21.63 0.83 11.35
C ILE A 319 22.99 1.25 10.78
N ARG A 320 23.91 0.31 10.54
CA ARG A 320 25.18 0.61 9.84
C ARG A 320 24.95 1.01 8.39
N MET A 321 24.04 0.33 7.67
CA MET A 321 23.65 0.71 6.31
C MET A 321 23.05 2.13 6.27
N PHE A 322 22.15 2.47 7.20
CA PHE A 322 21.56 3.80 7.26
C PHE A 322 22.58 4.89 7.55
N LYS A 323 23.59 4.63 8.40
CA LYS A 323 24.71 5.56 8.63
C LYS A 323 25.54 5.79 7.37
N LEU A 324 25.77 4.74 6.56
CA LEU A 324 26.43 4.87 5.26
C LEU A 324 25.62 5.72 4.29
N LEU A 325 24.33 5.42 4.14
CA LEU A 325 23.41 6.18 3.31
C LEU A 325 23.35 7.64 3.74
N CYS A 326 23.24 7.93 5.03
CA CYS A 326 23.21 9.29 5.55
C CYS A 326 24.47 10.07 5.17
N ARG A 327 25.66 9.46 5.30
CA ARG A 327 26.93 10.10 4.90
C ARG A 327 26.98 10.38 3.39
N LYS A 328 26.60 9.40 2.56
CA LYS A 328 26.58 9.55 1.09
C LYS A 328 25.59 10.63 0.64
N LEU A 329 24.44 10.70 1.31
CA LEU A 329 23.34 11.60 0.94
C LEU A 329 23.38 12.96 1.64
N GLU A 330 24.41 13.29 2.43
CA GLU A 330 24.50 14.58 3.14
C GLU A 330 24.42 15.79 2.18
N VAL A 331 24.85 15.64 0.92
CA VAL A 331 24.69 16.66 -0.13
C VAL A 331 23.22 17.03 -0.41
N LEU A 332 22.29 16.14 -0.06
CA LEU A 332 20.84 16.33 -0.18
C LEU A 332 20.20 16.90 1.09
N LYS A 333 20.98 17.29 2.10
CA LYS A 333 20.45 17.94 3.28
C LYS A 333 19.78 19.26 2.91
N ASP A 334 18.63 19.53 3.53
CA ASP A 334 17.74 20.67 3.25
C ASP A 334 17.11 20.71 1.84
N LYS A 335 17.33 19.68 1.02
CA LYS A 335 16.72 19.48 -0.31
C LYS A 335 15.37 18.77 -0.26
#